data_AF-A0A2R5GMR2-F1
#
_entry.id   AF-A0A2R5GMR2-F1
#
_cell.length_a   1.000
_cell.length_b   1.000
_cell.length_c   1.000
_cell.angle_alpha   90.00
_cell.angle_beta   90.00
_cell.angle_gamma   90.00
#
_symmetry.space_group_name_H-M   'P 1'
#
loop_
_entity.id
_entity.type
_entity.pdbx_description
1 polymer ?
#
loop_
_entity_poly.entity_id
_entity_poly.type
_entity_poly.pdbx_seq_one_letter_code
_entity_poly.pdbx_strand_id
1 'polypeptide(L)' 'MVMRSQSRQWRVASLVDIFEDKMQDGNLTTYLGSMASRARAHGSSMRDIFEALEELGEDADSWRDRLRED' A
#
# COMPACT_ATOMS: atom_id res chain seq x y z
N MET A 1 -24.69 -9.36 7.48
CA MET A 1 -23.26 -9.30 7.85
C MET A 1 -22.48 -8.77 6.64
N VAL A 2 -22.38 -7.44 6.47
CA VAL A 2 -21.73 -6.79 5.29
C VAL A 2 -20.92 -5.55 5.70
N MET A 3 -20.31 -5.56 6.89
CA MET A 3 -19.47 -4.44 7.34
C MET A 3 -17.99 -4.58 6.95
N ARG A 4 -17.48 -5.81 6.74
CA ARG A 4 -16.05 -6.03 6.45
C ARG A 4 -15.60 -5.52 5.07
N SER A 5 -16.46 -5.59 4.05
CA SER A 5 -16.08 -5.16 2.69
C SER A 5 -15.98 -3.65 2.54
N GLN A 6 -16.89 -2.88 3.15
CA GLN A 6 -16.87 -1.41 3.09
C GLN A 6 -15.65 -0.84 3.83
N SER A 7 -15.30 -1.40 5.00
CA SER A 7 -14.12 -0.95 5.75
C SER A 7 -12.79 -1.29 5.07
N ARG A 8 -12.74 -2.27 4.16
CA ARG A 8 -11.53 -2.54 3.36
C ARG A 8 -11.43 -1.56 2.19
N GLN A 9 -12.52 -1.37 1.44
CA GLN A 9 -12.55 -0.48 0.29
C GLN A 9 -12.18 0.96 0.66
N TRP A 10 -12.69 1.48 1.78
CA TRP A 10 -12.31 2.82 2.25
C TRP A 10 -10.83 2.93 2.63
N ARG A 11 -10.24 1.87 3.21
CA ARG A 11 -8.81 1.84 3.55
C ARG A 11 -7.94 1.84 2.30
N VAL A 12 -8.29 1.03 1.29
CA VAL A 12 -7.57 1.01 0.01
C VAL A 12 -7.67 2.36 -0.69
N ALA A 13 -8.88 2.93 -0.82
CA ALA A 13 -9.06 4.25 -1.42
C ALA A 13 -8.23 5.34 -0.73
N SER A 14 -8.21 5.35 0.61
CA SER A 14 -7.40 6.31 1.36
C SER A 14 -5.89 6.11 1.12
N LEU A 15 -5.44 4.86 0.93
CA LEU A 15 -4.05 4.58 0.60
C LEU A 15 -3.70 5.03 -0.81
N VAL A 16 -4.60 4.86 -1.78
CA VAL A 16 -4.44 5.35 -3.15
C VAL A 16 -4.20 6.86 -3.16
N ASP A 17 -5.04 7.64 -2.47
CA ASP A 17 -4.88 9.10 -2.38
C ASP A 17 -3.51 9.49 -1.79
N ILE A 18 -3.08 8.82 -0.72
CA ILE A 18 -1.78 9.07 -0.07
C ILE A 18 -0.62 8.70 -0.99
N PHE A 19 -0.72 7.59 -1.70
CA PHE A 19 0.34 7.11 -2.58
C PHE A 19 0.45 8.00 -3.82
N GLU A 20 -0.66 8.50 -4.36
CA GLU A 20 -0.65 9.49 -5.45
C GLU A 20 0.09 10.77 -5.04
N ASP A 21 -0.23 11.32 -3.87
CA ASP A 21 0.46 12.47 -3.28
C ASP A 21 1.97 12.21 -3.12
N LYS A 22 2.33 11.04 -2.58
CA LYS A 22 3.74 10.65 -2.38
C LYS A 22 4.47 10.35 -3.69
N MET A 23 3.75 9.95 -4.74
CA MET A 23 4.29 9.78 -6.09
C MET A 23 4.62 11.14 -6.71
N GLN A 24 3.73 12.13 -6.57
CA GLN A 24 3.97 13.51 -7.01
C GLN A 24 5.16 14.15 -6.27
N ASP A 25 5.32 13.85 -4.98
CA ASP A 25 6.46 14.27 -4.17
C ASP A 25 7.79 13.54 -4.51
N GLY A 26 7.76 12.46 -5.31
CA GLY A 26 8.91 11.60 -5.59
C GLY A 26 9.37 10.75 -4.40
N ASN A 27 8.56 10.63 -3.35
CA ASN A 27 8.91 9.99 -2.07
C ASN A 27 8.19 8.63 -1.84
N LEU A 28 7.44 8.14 -2.83
CA LEU A 28 6.63 6.93 -2.73
C LEU A 28 7.43 5.72 -2.24
N THR A 29 8.60 5.45 -2.83
CA THR A 29 9.45 4.30 -2.47
C THR A 29 9.83 4.29 -0.98
N THR A 30 10.33 5.42 -0.47
CA THR A 30 10.74 5.57 0.94
C THR A 30 9.54 5.42 1.88
N TYR A 31 8.39 5.97 1.49
CA TYR A 31 7.16 5.84 2.25
C TYR A 31 6.68 4.38 2.32
N LEU A 32 6.65 3.69 1.18
CA LEU A 32 6.27 2.27 1.11
C LEU A 32 7.22 1.37 1.89
N GLY A 33 8.54 1.58 1.82
CA GLY A 33 9.51 0.83 2.62
C GLY A 33 9.24 0.97 4.13
N SER A 34 9.02 2.20 4.59
CA SER A 34 8.67 2.50 5.99
C SER A 34 7.32 1.90 6.40
N MET A 35 6.35 1.88 5.48
CA MET A 35 5.02 1.31 5.72
C MET A 35 5.05 -0.23 5.74
N ALA A 36 5.79 -0.85 4.81
CA ALA A 36 5.97 -2.29 4.72
C ALA A 36 6.73 -2.85 5.93
N SER A 37 7.77 -2.15 6.39
CA SER A 37 8.48 -2.51 7.63
C SER A 37 7.53 -2.52 8.85
N ARG A 38 6.69 -1.49 8.99
CA ARG A 38 5.66 -1.43 10.05
C ARG A 38 4.59 -2.52 9.89
N ALA A 39 4.15 -2.77 8.66
CA ALA A 39 3.15 -3.80 8.39
C ALA A 39 3.66 -5.21 8.73
N ARG A 40 4.94 -5.51 8.45
CA ARG A 40 5.63 -6.72 8.87
C ARG A 40 5.69 -6.85 10.39
N ALA A 41 6.12 -5.78 11.09
CA ALA A 41 6.29 -5.79 12.53
C ALA A 41 4.97 -5.96 13.31
N HIS A 42 3.87 -5.42 12.78
CA HIS A 42 2.56 -5.42 13.46
C HIS A 42 1.51 -6.34 12.82
N GLY A 43 1.89 -7.16 11.83
CA GLY A 43 0.98 -8.07 11.13
C GLY A 43 -0.16 -7.34 10.38
N SER A 44 0.04 -6.07 10.03
CA SER A 44 -0.97 -5.31 9.26
C SER A 44 -1.00 -5.76 7.80
N SER A 45 -2.14 -5.56 7.14
CA SER A 45 -2.39 -6.08 5.80
C SER A 45 -1.55 -5.39 4.73
N MET A 46 -0.34 -5.89 4.49
CA MET A 46 0.44 -5.69 3.26
C MET A 46 -0.41 -5.84 1.99
N ARG A 47 -1.46 -6.68 2.07
CA ARG A 47 -2.49 -6.80 1.04
C ARG A 47 -3.13 -5.47 0.65
N ASP A 48 -3.52 -4.64 1.62
CA ASP A 48 -4.19 -3.36 1.34
C ASP A 48 -3.21 -2.37 0.68
N ILE A 49 -1.92 -2.47 1.00
CA ILE A 49 -0.84 -1.69 0.34
C ILE A 49 -0.70 -2.11 -1.11
N PHE A 50 -0.63 -3.41 -1.40
CA PHE A 50 -0.53 -3.90 -2.78
C PHE A 50 -1.79 -3.60 -3.59
N GLU A 51 -2.98 -3.76 -3.00
CA GLU A 51 -4.25 -3.43 -3.65
C GLU A 51 -4.30 -1.94 -4.02
N ALA A 52 -3.80 -1.05 -3.15
CA ALA A 52 -3.71 0.37 -3.46
C ALA A 52 -2.65 0.69 -4.55
N LEU A 53 -1.58 -0.08 -4.65
CA LEU A 53 -0.60 0.07 -5.74
C LEU A 53 -1.18 -0.39 -7.08
N GLU A 54 -1.91 -1.51 -7.10
CA GLU A 54 -2.59 -2.00 -8.31
C GLU A 54 -3.61 -0.97 -8.84
N GLU A 55 -4.37 -0.32 -7.95
CA GLU A 55 -5.34 0.73 -8.30
C GLU A 55 -4.68 1.98 -8.91
N LEU A 56 -3.41 2.27 -8.57
CA LEU A 56 -2.61 3.34 -9.20
C LEU A 56 -2.02 2.94 -10.55
N GLY A 57 -2.21 1.69 -10.97
CA GLY A 57 -1.59 1.14 -12.19
C GLY A 57 -0.13 0.72 -12.00
N GLU A 58 0.35 0.65 -10.76
CA GLU A 58 1.68 0.16 -10.44
C GLU A 58 1.71 -1.38 -10.46
N ASP A 59 2.85 -1.96 -10.85
CA ASP A 59 3.05 -3.40 -10.82
C ASP A 59 3.31 -3.88 -9.38
N ALA A 60 2.29 -4.46 -8.75
CA ALA A 60 2.38 -4.97 -7.39
C ALA A 60 3.43 -6.08 -7.21
N ASP A 61 3.73 -6.88 -8.23
CA ASP A 61 4.77 -7.92 -8.13
C ASP A 61 6.17 -7.28 -8.16
N SER A 62 6.38 -6.25 -8.99
CA SER A 62 7.61 -5.44 -8.93
C SER A 62 7.83 -4.82 -7.54
N TRP A 63 6.75 -4.30 -6.94
CA TRP A 63 6.81 -3.73 -5.58
C TRP A 63 7.01 -4.80 -4.49
N ARG A 64 6.50 -6.01 -4.67
CA ARG A 64 6.72 -7.12 -3.72
C ARG A 64 8.19 -7.48 -3.61
N ASP A 65 8.88 -7.60 -4.74
CA ASP A 65 10.30 -7.91 -4.74
C ASP A 65 11.10 -6.77 -4.09
N ARG A 66 10.83 -5.52 -4.50
CA ARG A 66 11.50 -4.33 -3.93
C ARG A 66 11.27 -4.16 -2.43
N LEU A 67 10.06 -4.38 -1.93
CA LEU A 67 9.72 -4.22 -0.51
C LEU A 67 10.16 -5.40 0.36
N ARG A 68 10.59 -6.50 -0.26
CA ARG A 68 11.14 -7.69 0.42
C ARG A 68 12.64 -7.60 0.62
N GLU A 69 13.36 -6.95 -0.29
CA GLU A 69 14.82 -6.76 -0.23
C GLU A 69 15.25 -5.64 0.74
N ASP A 70 14.33 -4.76 1.15
CA ASP A 70 14.50 -3.69 2.15
C ASP A 70 14.16 -4.14 3.59
#